data_AF-A0A251X4N6-F1
#
_entry.id   AF-A0A251X4N6-F1
#
_cell.length_a   1.000
_cell.length_b   1.000
_cell.length_c   1.000
_cell.angle_alpha   90.00
_cell.angle_beta   90.00
_cell.angle_gamma   90.00
#
_symmetry.space_group_name_H-M   'P 1'
#
loop_
_entity.id
_entity.type
_entity.pdbx_description
1 polymer ?
#
loop_
_entity_poly.entity_id
_entity_poly.type
_entity_poly.pdbx_seq_one_letter_code
_entity_poly.pdbx_strand_id
1 'polypeptide(L)'
;MGSPFQNGAAWLRADFHLHTKADREFKYSGEDNYYYSNYVAALEKASIQIGVITNHNKFDKEEFNALYKTAKNKGILLLAGVELSVNDGANGIHTLVVFSEEWWQNNDDYINPFLTIVFEGKRPAQYENENGRSSLNLIETIKKLEGNHKDFFLIFAHVENRSGLWEELDGGRLGELGENPYFCRHALGFQKVRSHDRRAKAQNWLKEAYPAEVEGSDPKNIEEIGRGKVCYLKLSAFSFAAVKFALADHAHRLAKEKPKYKHSYIKSISFEGGLLSGKTIYFSPELNTLIGIRGSGKSSILEVLRKVLDIPLGEKASDQEYKENLAHCVMGSGGKVVIQAVNHYGQAYEIRRISGEFSKVYIDDVLQPGVSIQETVLHHPIYFGQKDLSNTSDGFEKDLVNKLLGQKLNDIHRRIREQKSKVIAAIERLQKLNNLPEQIEEQRKIKQDTEHRLTLYAQYGIEEKLQKRLNFDADIRALNHATMRVEEFVLRMKEVLANYEDDLRDFSDYTKIKSFIKFFCQNQNLQNFRIFRIKE
;
A
#
# COMPACT_ATOMS: atom_id res chain seq x y z
N MET A 1 -10.12 23.05 -0.59
CA MET A 1 -9.29 21.83 -0.74
C MET A 1 -8.41 21.72 0.50
N GLY A 2 -8.20 20.51 1.03
CA GLY A 2 -7.24 20.29 2.10
C GLY A 2 -5.80 20.57 1.64
N SER A 3 -4.89 20.84 2.58
CA SER A 3 -3.47 21.00 2.27
C SER A 3 -2.94 19.75 1.55
N PRO A 4 -2.18 19.89 0.43
CA PRO A 4 -1.58 18.74 -0.24
C PRO A 4 -0.53 18.04 0.63
N PHE A 5 -0.11 18.67 1.73
CA PHE A 5 0.93 18.17 2.64
C PHE A 5 0.37 17.44 3.87
N GLN A 6 -0.91 17.05 3.86
CA GLN A 6 -1.54 16.37 4.99
C GLN A 6 -0.82 15.07 5.37
N ASN A 7 -0.26 14.36 4.38
CA ASN A 7 0.55 13.16 4.56
C ASN A 7 2.07 13.45 4.53
N GLY A 8 2.50 14.69 4.78
CA GLY A 8 3.90 15.11 4.68
C GLY A 8 4.27 15.62 3.29
N ALA A 9 5.51 15.37 2.84
CA ALA A 9 5.98 15.88 1.56
C ALA A 9 5.24 15.25 0.38
N ALA A 10 4.91 16.06 -0.63
CA ALA A 10 4.11 15.65 -1.79
C ALA A 10 4.83 15.99 -3.10
N TRP A 11 4.66 15.13 -4.10
CA TRP A 11 5.07 15.37 -5.49
C TRP A 11 4.05 16.23 -6.21
N LEU A 12 4.50 17.41 -6.65
CA LEU A 12 3.69 18.47 -7.21
C LEU A 12 4.20 18.84 -8.59
N ARG A 13 3.32 18.99 -9.58
CA ARG A 13 3.74 19.41 -10.91
C ARG A 13 4.20 20.87 -10.87
N ALA A 14 5.36 21.14 -11.44
CA ALA A 14 5.94 22.47 -11.55
C ALA A 14 6.00 22.96 -13.00
N ASP A 15 5.81 24.26 -13.17
CA ASP A 15 6.06 24.99 -14.41
C ASP A 15 6.88 26.24 -14.10
N PHE A 16 8.15 26.24 -14.53
CA PHE A 16 9.11 27.27 -14.18
C PHE A 16 9.13 28.47 -15.11
N HIS A 17 8.30 28.48 -16.16
CA HIS A 17 8.37 29.52 -17.18
C HIS A 17 6.96 29.85 -17.68
N LEU A 18 6.38 30.92 -17.12
CA LEU A 18 5.02 31.37 -17.43
C LEU A 18 5.01 32.87 -17.72
N HIS A 19 4.29 33.28 -18.76
CA HIS A 19 4.04 34.69 -19.06
C HIS A 19 2.59 35.06 -18.74
N THR A 20 2.36 36.35 -18.52
CA THR A 20 1.04 36.93 -18.21
C THR A 20 0.71 38.03 -19.21
N LYS A 21 -0.50 38.58 -19.18
CA LYS A 21 -0.92 39.67 -20.09
C LYS A 21 -0.13 40.97 -19.93
N ALA A 22 0.65 41.13 -18.86
CA ALA A 22 1.60 42.24 -18.75
C ALA A 22 2.79 42.11 -19.70
N ASP A 23 3.08 40.89 -20.16
CA ASP A 23 4.06 40.59 -21.20
C ASP A 23 3.52 40.97 -22.59
N ARG A 24 4.39 41.54 -23.44
CA ARG A 24 3.98 41.98 -24.79
C ARG A 24 3.66 40.83 -25.73
N GLU A 25 4.24 39.66 -25.50
CA GLU A 25 4.07 38.49 -26.35
C GLU A 25 2.86 37.66 -25.97
N PHE A 26 2.35 37.84 -24.75
CA PHE A 26 1.20 37.12 -24.25
C PHE A 26 -0.11 37.74 -24.74
N LYS A 27 -0.95 36.92 -25.37
CA LYS A 27 -2.25 37.33 -25.88
C LYS A 27 -3.37 36.73 -25.04
N TYR A 28 -4.28 37.59 -24.61
CA TYR A 28 -5.53 37.18 -23.97
C TYR A 28 -6.69 37.88 -24.67
N SER A 29 -7.65 37.10 -25.15
CA SER A 29 -8.83 37.58 -25.88
C SER A 29 -10.14 37.43 -25.09
N GLY A 30 -10.07 36.94 -23.85
CA GLY A 30 -11.23 36.83 -22.97
C GLY A 30 -11.55 38.15 -22.26
N GLU A 31 -12.60 38.13 -21.44
CA GLU A 31 -12.98 39.29 -20.63
C GLU A 31 -11.95 39.55 -19.51
N ASP A 32 -11.54 40.81 -19.37
CA ASP A 32 -10.51 41.23 -18.41
C ASP A 32 -10.88 40.94 -16.95
N ASN A 33 -12.16 41.07 -16.60
CA ASN A 33 -12.67 40.80 -15.25
C ASN A 33 -12.47 39.34 -14.82
N TYR A 34 -12.42 38.42 -15.78
CA TYR A 34 -12.28 36.99 -15.54
C TYR A 34 -10.85 36.48 -15.78
N TYR A 35 -9.92 37.36 -16.13
CA TYR A 35 -8.55 36.99 -16.49
C TYR A 35 -7.87 36.16 -15.39
N TYR A 36 -7.85 36.64 -14.14
CA TYR A 36 -7.18 35.94 -13.03
C TYR A 36 -7.79 34.56 -12.75
N SER A 37 -9.13 34.45 -12.78
CA SER A 37 -9.82 33.19 -12.59
C SER A 37 -9.56 32.22 -13.75
N ASN A 38 -9.54 32.70 -14.98
CA ASN A 38 -9.28 31.89 -16.17
C ASN A 38 -7.83 31.38 -16.18
N TYR A 39 -6.88 32.24 -15.82
CA TYR A 39 -5.47 31.88 -15.70
C TYR A 39 -5.25 30.78 -14.65
N VAL A 40 -5.83 30.94 -13.45
CA VAL A 40 -5.72 29.93 -12.39
C VAL A 40 -6.48 28.65 -12.75
N ALA A 41 -7.62 28.74 -13.43
CA ALA A 41 -8.33 27.57 -13.93
C ALA A 41 -7.50 26.79 -14.97
N ALA A 42 -6.72 27.48 -15.80
CA ALA A 42 -5.79 26.83 -16.74
C ALA A 42 -4.64 26.10 -15.99
N LEU A 43 -4.09 26.71 -14.93
CA LEU A 43 -3.12 26.03 -14.05
C LEU A 43 -3.72 24.78 -13.40
N GLU A 44 -4.94 24.87 -12.84
CA GLU A 44 -5.67 23.72 -12.27
C GLU A 44 -5.91 22.63 -13.31
N LYS A 45 -6.37 22.99 -14.52
CA LYS A 45 -6.60 22.08 -15.65
C LYS A 45 -5.31 21.36 -16.07
N ALA A 46 -4.19 22.07 -16.06
CA ALA A 46 -2.87 21.50 -16.30
C ALA A 46 -2.33 20.73 -15.08
N SER A 47 -3.05 20.67 -13.95
CA SER A 47 -2.57 20.10 -12.68
C SER A 47 -1.27 20.73 -12.17
N ILE A 48 -0.98 21.99 -12.52
CA ILE A 48 0.19 22.74 -12.06
C ILE A 48 -0.09 23.27 -10.66
N GLN A 49 0.82 23.01 -9.74
CA GLN A 49 0.72 23.40 -8.33
C GLN A 49 1.86 24.32 -7.90
N ILE A 50 2.91 24.41 -8.70
CA ILE A 50 4.04 25.32 -8.54
C ILE A 50 4.24 26.01 -9.89
N GLY A 51 4.02 27.32 -9.95
CA GLY A 51 4.24 28.13 -11.15
C GLY A 51 5.23 29.25 -10.86
N VAL A 52 6.01 29.65 -11.85
CA VAL A 52 6.86 30.85 -11.76
C VAL A 52 6.45 31.80 -12.88
N ILE A 53 6.05 33.01 -12.51
CA ILE A 53 5.74 34.06 -13.47
C ILE A 53 7.04 34.74 -13.87
N THR A 54 7.35 34.79 -15.16
CA THR A 54 8.65 35.21 -15.71
C THR A 54 8.46 36.02 -16.98
N ASN A 55 7.77 37.16 -16.91
CA ASN A 55 7.62 38.05 -18.07
C ASN A 55 8.99 38.59 -18.53
N HIS A 56 9.11 38.90 -19.82
CA HIS A 56 10.34 39.38 -20.45
C HIS A 56 10.73 40.75 -19.90
N ASN A 57 11.79 40.78 -19.09
CA ASN A 57 12.42 41.98 -18.52
C ASN A 57 11.44 42.89 -17.74
N LYS A 58 10.32 42.34 -17.27
CA LYS A 58 9.24 43.11 -16.65
C LYS A 58 8.65 42.37 -15.45
N PHE A 59 8.33 43.11 -14.39
CA PHE A 59 7.57 42.61 -13.27
C PHE A 59 6.38 43.52 -12.96
N ASP A 60 5.16 43.05 -13.24
CA ASP A 60 3.94 43.75 -12.86
C ASP A 60 3.48 43.29 -11.48
N LYS A 61 3.74 44.13 -10.47
CA LYS A 61 3.46 43.80 -9.07
C LYS A 61 1.96 43.68 -8.78
N GLU A 62 1.13 44.50 -9.40
CA GLU A 62 -0.32 44.49 -9.16
C GLU A 62 -0.93 43.22 -9.73
N GLU A 63 -0.58 42.89 -10.98
CA GLU A 63 -1.01 41.67 -11.64
C GLU A 63 -0.51 40.43 -10.89
N PHE A 64 0.77 40.38 -10.53
CA PHE A 64 1.34 39.26 -9.79
C PHE A 64 0.64 39.06 -8.45
N ASN A 65 0.39 40.13 -7.68
CA ASN A 65 -0.32 40.04 -6.41
C ASN A 65 -1.75 39.51 -6.56
N ALA A 66 -2.46 39.93 -7.61
CA ALA A 66 -3.81 39.44 -7.89
C ALA A 66 -3.82 37.95 -8.29
N LEU A 67 -2.89 37.54 -9.15
CA LEU A 67 -2.70 36.13 -9.52
C LEU A 67 -2.30 35.28 -8.33
N TYR A 68 -1.30 35.73 -7.55
CA TYR A 68 -0.81 35.04 -6.35
C TYR A 68 -1.94 34.78 -5.35
N LYS A 69 -2.78 35.78 -5.06
CA LYS A 69 -3.93 35.63 -4.15
C LYS A 69 -4.95 34.63 -4.71
N THR A 70 -5.27 34.72 -5.99
CA THR A 70 -6.24 33.82 -6.65
C THR A 70 -5.74 32.38 -6.67
N ALA A 71 -4.47 32.16 -7.02
CA ALA A 71 -3.81 30.86 -7.07
C ALA A 71 -3.68 30.23 -5.67
N LYS A 72 -3.30 31.03 -4.67
CA LYS A 72 -3.19 30.59 -3.28
C LYS A 72 -4.50 30.02 -2.73
N ASN A 73 -5.64 30.64 -3.07
CA ASN A 73 -6.96 30.13 -2.70
C ASN A 73 -7.30 28.77 -3.32
N LYS A 74 -6.65 28.42 -4.44
CA LYS A 74 -6.75 27.10 -5.10
C LYS A 74 -5.64 26.14 -4.69
N GLY A 75 -4.77 26.51 -3.75
CA GLY A 75 -3.65 25.67 -3.31
C GLY A 75 -2.55 25.54 -4.37
N ILE A 76 -2.33 26.60 -5.15
CA ILE A 76 -1.24 26.72 -6.12
C ILE A 76 -0.24 27.76 -5.60
N LEU A 77 1.04 27.40 -5.59
CA LEU A 77 2.14 28.31 -5.31
C LEU A 77 2.56 29.02 -6.60
N LEU A 78 2.44 30.34 -6.63
CA LEU A 78 3.08 31.17 -7.65
C LEU A 78 4.30 31.87 -7.05
N LEU A 79 5.43 31.78 -7.74
CA LEU A 79 6.66 32.51 -7.41
C LEU A 79 6.83 33.70 -8.34
N ALA A 80 7.34 34.80 -7.78
CA ALA A 80 7.68 35.99 -8.53
C ALA A 80 8.99 35.76 -9.29
N GLY A 81 9.02 36.14 -10.55
CA GLY A 81 10.20 36.04 -11.38
C GLY A 81 10.17 37.00 -12.55
N VAL A 82 11.30 37.05 -13.26
CA VAL A 82 11.48 37.79 -14.50
C VAL A 82 12.36 36.94 -15.42
N GLU A 83 11.99 36.84 -16.69
CA GLU A 83 12.93 36.36 -17.71
C GLU A 83 13.82 37.53 -18.12
N LEU A 84 15.06 37.50 -17.64
CA LEU A 84 16.03 38.55 -17.86
C LEU A 84 16.92 38.21 -19.06
N SER A 85 16.95 39.07 -20.07
CA SER A 85 17.87 38.96 -21.20
C SER A 85 19.23 39.56 -20.84
N VAL A 86 20.13 38.73 -20.30
CA VAL A 86 21.46 39.16 -19.83
C VAL A 86 22.40 39.42 -21.02
N ASN A 87 23.18 40.48 -20.97
CA ASN A 87 24.16 40.84 -21.98
C ASN A 87 25.46 40.03 -21.84
N ASP A 88 25.34 38.74 -22.10
CA ASP A 88 26.45 37.79 -22.21
C ASP A 88 26.21 36.91 -23.46
N GLY A 89 27.26 36.41 -24.09
CA GLY A 89 27.15 35.74 -25.40
C GLY A 89 26.73 36.66 -26.56
N ALA A 90 26.52 36.08 -27.75
CA ALA A 90 26.28 36.85 -28.97
C ALA A 90 24.84 37.39 -29.06
N ASN A 91 23.86 36.59 -28.64
CA ASN A 91 22.44 36.96 -28.66
C ASN A 91 21.90 37.44 -27.31
N GLY A 92 22.71 37.42 -26.25
CA GLY A 92 22.23 37.56 -24.88
C GLY A 92 21.79 36.20 -24.31
N ILE A 93 21.70 36.07 -22.99
CA ILE A 93 21.28 34.83 -22.33
C ILE A 93 20.00 35.07 -21.55
N HIS A 94 18.95 34.30 -21.87
CA HIS A 94 17.70 34.34 -21.13
C HIS A 94 17.83 33.59 -19.81
N THR A 95 17.71 34.33 -18.73
CA THR A 95 17.86 33.84 -17.37
C THR A 95 16.63 34.17 -16.56
N LEU A 96 15.92 33.15 -16.10
CA LEU A 96 14.80 33.31 -15.19
C LEU A 96 15.35 33.60 -13.79
N VAL A 97 15.16 34.83 -13.32
CA VAL A 97 15.46 35.20 -11.94
C VAL A 97 14.21 34.97 -11.12
N VAL A 98 14.29 34.11 -10.10
CA VAL A 98 13.18 33.83 -9.19
C VAL A 98 13.46 34.49 -7.85
N PHE A 99 12.53 35.31 -7.40
CA PHE A 99 12.69 36.18 -6.23
C PHE A 99 11.95 35.62 -5.02
N SER A 100 12.57 35.72 -3.85
CA SER A 100 11.88 35.45 -2.58
C SER A 100 10.78 36.48 -2.33
N GLU A 101 9.93 36.18 -1.35
CA GLU A 101 8.88 37.08 -0.86
C GLU A 101 9.43 38.46 -0.42
N GLU A 102 10.69 38.54 0.02
CA GLU A 102 11.36 39.75 0.52
C GLU A 102 11.54 40.84 -0.54
N TRP A 103 11.38 40.50 -1.82
CA TRP A 103 11.54 41.41 -2.95
C TRP A 103 10.27 42.17 -3.32
N TRP A 104 9.09 41.67 -2.95
CA TRP A 104 7.81 42.19 -3.47
C TRP A 104 6.68 42.26 -2.43
N GLN A 105 6.81 41.61 -1.27
CA GLN A 105 5.80 41.67 -0.20
C GLN A 105 5.87 42.98 0.61
N ASN A 106 4.86 43.19 1.47
CA ASN A 106 4.76 44.32 2.41
C ASN A 106 4.75 45.72 1.75
N ASN A 107 4.13 45.84 0.57
CA ASN A 107 4.09 47.07 -0.25
C ASN A 107 5.43 47.52 -0.85
N ASP A 108 6.54 46.88 -0.53
CA ASP A 108 7.85 47.21 -1.11
C ASP A 108 8.06 46.51 -2.46
N ASP A 109 8.51 47.25 -3.47
CA ASP A 109 8.88 46.70 -4.78
C ASP A 109 10.37 46.92 -5.00
N TYR A 110 11.15 45.86 -4.80
CA TYR A 110 12.59 45.87 -5.03
C TYR A 110 12.96 45.30 -6.41
N ILE A 111 12.04 44.62 -7.09
CA ILE A 111 12.28 44.01 -8.39
C ILE A 111 12.38 45.10 -9.46
N ASN A 112 11.43 46.04 -9.52
CA ASN A 112 11.44 47.10 -10.52
C ASN A 112 12.64 48.08 -10.39
N PRO A 113 13.05 48.51 -9.18
CA PRO A 113 14.30 49.23 -9.00
C PRO A 113 15.54 48.45 -9.46
N PHE A 114 15.60 47.15 -9.19
CA PHE A 114 16.68 46.29 -9.70
C PHE A 114 16.70 46.26 -11.23
N LEU A 115 15.54 46.09 -11.88
CA LEU A 115 15.45 46.14 -13.35
C LEU A 115 15.96 47.47 -13.91
N THR A 116 15.61 48.59 -13.26
CA THR A 116 16.10 49.92 -13.68
C THR A 116 17.63 50.01 -13.66
N ILE A 117 18.29 49.39 -12.68
CA ILE A 117 19.76 49.34 -12.59
C ILE A 117 20.36 48.45 -13.69
N VAL A 118 19.76 47.30 -13.94
CA VAL A 118 20.26 46.32 -14.93
C VAL A 118 20.05 46.80 -16.37
N PHE A 119 19.10 47.72 -16.60
CA PHE A 119 18.81 48.35 -17.88
C PHE A 119 19.21 49.83 -17.92
N GLU A 120 20.24 50.21 -17.15
CA GLU A 120 20.73 51.58 -17.10
C GLU A 120 20.89 52.21 -18.50
N GLY A 121 20.35 53.42 -18.68
CA GLY A 121 20.35 54.14 -19.95
C GLY A 121 19.26 53.73 -20.95
N LYS A 122 18.36 52.79 -20.61
CA LYS A 122 17.23 52.37 -21.45
C LYS A 122 15.90 52.70 -20.80
N ARG A 123 14.92 53.09 -21.60
CA ARG A 123 13.52 53.27 -21.16
C ARG A 123 12.78 51.92 -21.18
N PRO A 124 11.76 51.70 -20.32
CA PRO A 124 10.95 50.48 -20.31
C PRO A 124 10.47 50.06 -21.70
N ALA A 125 10.04 51.02 -22.52
CA ALA A 125 9.59 50.76 -23.88
C ALA A 125 10.60 50.02 -24.76
N GLN A 126 11.91 50.20 -24.48
CA GLN A 126 13.04 49.66 -25.22
C GLN A 126 13.48 48.28 -24.71
N TYR A 127 13.22 47.94 -23.44
CA TYR A 127 13.73 46.69 -22.85
C TYR A 127 12.65 45.69 -22.41
N GLU A 128 11.40 46.10 -22.19
CA GLU A 128 10.29 45.19 -21.79
C GLU A 128 9.78 44.34 -22.97
N ASN A 129 10.65 43.48 -23.50
CA ASN A 129 10.42 42.52 -24.57
C ASN A 129 11.59 41.52 -24.62
N GLU A 130 11.41 40.40 -25.32
CA GLU A 130 12.42 39.33 -25.45
C GLU A 130 13.79 39.82 -25.93
N ASN A 131 13.83 40.82 -26.82
CA ASN A 131 15.05 41.33 -27.43
C ASN A 131 15.76 42.42 -26.60
N GLY A 132 15.16 42.87 -25.50
CA GLY A 132 15.69 43.92 -24.65
C GLY A 132 16.86 43.44 -23.78
N ARG A 133 18.10 43.65 -24.20
CA ARG A 133 19.28 43.18 -23.43
C ARG A 133 19.66 44.09 -22.28
N SER A 134 20.16 43.53 -21.17
CA SER A 134 20.70 44.30 -20.04
C SER A 134 21.97 45.07 -20.42
N SER A 135 22.47 45.93 -19.53
CA SER A 135 23.81 46.52 -19.63
C SER A 135 24.89 45.62 -19.00
N LEU A 136 24.50 44.69 -18.13
CA LEU A 136 25.40 43.85 -17.32
C LEU A 136 25.54 42.44 -17.87
N ASN A 137 26.73 41.84 -17.69
CA ASN A 137 26.93 40.41 -17.94
C ASN A 137 26.36 39.54 -16.81
N LEU A 138 26.44 38.21 -16.94
CA LEU A 138 25.82 37.27 -16.00
C LEU A 138 26.37 37.41 -14.57
N ILE A 139 27.69 37.47 -14.41
CA ILE A 139 28.31 37.55 -13.08
C ILE A 139 28.04 38.89 -12.41
N GLU A 140 28.07 40.00 -13.17
CA GLU A 140 27.70 41.33 -12.67
C GLU A 140 26.25 41.39 -12.24
N THR A 141 25.35 40.76 -13.01
CA THR A 141 23.93 40.64 -12.67
C THR A 141 23.75 39.91 -11.33
N ILE A 142 24.42 38.77 -11.14
CA ILE A 142 24.36 38.01 -9.88
C ILE A 142 24.89 38.85 -8.72
N LYS A 143 26.01 39.58 -8.91
CA LYS A 143 26.55 40.48 -7.87
C LYS A 143 25.58 41.59 -7.50
N LYS A 144 24.86 42.17 -8.46
CA LYS A 144 23.83 43.18 -8.20
C LYS A 144 22.64 42.58 -7.44
N LEU A 145 22.22 41.37 -7.79
CA LEU A 145 21.17 40.65 -7.06
C LEU A 145 21.60 40.39 -5.61
N GLU A 146 22.80 39.84 -5.38
CA GLU A 146 23.33 39.61 -4.02
C GLU A 146 23.46 40.90 -3.20
N GLY A 147 23.84 42.01 -3.84
CA GLY A 147 23.96 43.32 -3.20
C GLY A 147 22.64 43.88 -2.65
N ASN A 148 21.49 43.33 -3.03
CA ASN A 148 20.19 43.68 -2.44
C ASN A 148 19.93 42.98 -1.10
N HIS A 149 20.78 42.04 -0.69
CA HIS A 149 20.66 41.27 0.56
C HIS A 149 19.31 40.56 0.73
N LYS A 150 18.75 40.06 -0.37
CA LYS A 150 17.48 39.34 -0.42
C LYS A 150 17.65 38.04 -1.20
N ASP A 151 16.95 36.99 -0.80
CA ASP A 151 17.18 35.68 -1.41
C ASP A 151 16.60 35.58 -2.84
N PHE A 152 17.32 34.88 -3.73
CA PHE A 152 16.94 34.62 -5.11
C PHE A 152 17.64 33.35 -5.63
N PHE A 153 17.13 32.79 -6.72
CA PHE A 153 17.84 31.78 -7.50
C PHE A 153 17.60 31.95 -9.00
N LEU A 154 18.44 31.32 -9.80
CA LEU A 154 18.43 31.39 -11.25
C LEU A 154 18.05 30.05 -11.88
N ILE A 155 17.24 30.14 -12.92
CA ILE A 155 17.01 29.04 -13.86
C ILE A 155 17.33 29.55 -15.26
N PHE A 156 18.18 28.87 -16.01
CA PHE A 156 18.50 29.28 -17.38
C PHE A 156 17.46 28.73 -18.35
N ALA A 157 16.84 29.64 -19.10
CA ALA A 157 15.78 29.30 -20.04
C ALA A 157 16.38 28.59 -21.27
N HIS A 158 15.60 27.64 -21.81
CA HIS A 158 15.84 26.95 -23.08
C HIS A 158 17.33 26.79 -23.46
N VAL A 159 18.11 26.12 -22.61
CA VAL A 159 19.58 26.24 -22.60
C VAL A 159 20.28 25.83 -23.89
N GLU A 160 19.62 25.04 -24.73
CA GLU A 160 20.12 24.55 -26.02
C GLU A 160 19.68 25.39 -27.23
N ASN A 161 18.74 26.31 -27.07
CA ASN A 161 18.23 27.15 -28.15
C ASN A 161 18.98 28.49 -28.20
N ARG A 162 18.69 29.29 -29.24
CA ARG A 162 19.14 30.69 -29.32
C ARG A 162 18.83 31.44 -28.03
N SER A 163 19.78 32.26 -27.57
CA SER A 163 19.72 32.94 -26.27
C SER A 163 19.76 32.00 -25.05
N GLY A 164 20.03 30.71 -25.24
CA GLY A 164 20.24 29.74 -24.19
C GLY A 164 21.71 29.66 -23.77
N LEU A 165 21.95 29.45 -22.48
CA LEU A 165 23.30 29.46 -21.89
C LEU A 165 24.32 28.56 -22.62
N TRP A 166 23.92 27.36 -23.08
CA TRP A 166 24.83 26.41 -23.74
C TRP A 166 24.95 26.62 -25.25
N GLU A 167 24.09 27.45 -25.84
CA GLU A 167 24.20 27.86 -27.24
C GLU A 167 25.09 29.10 -27.36
N GLU A 168 24.98 30.00 -26.40
CA GLU A 168 25.66 31.29 -26.44
C GLU A 168 27.07 31.26 -25.86
N LEU A 169 27.39 30.29 -24.98
CA LEU A 169 28.70 30.16 -24.34
C LEU A 169 29.39 28.84 -24.70
N ASP A 170 30.66 28.93 -25.06
CA ASP A 170 31.53 27.78 -25.31
C ASP A 170 32.06 27.13 -24.02
N GLY A 171 32.61 25.93 -24.16
CA GLY A 171 33.05 25.10 -23.04
C GLY A 171 34.09 25.73 -22.11
N GLY A 172 34.97 26.58 -22.62
CA GLY A 172 35.93 27.31 -21.78
C GLY A 172 35.22 28.23 -20.79
N ARG A 173 34.26 29.03 -21.28
CA ARG A 173 33.50 29.97 -20.46
C ARG A 173 32.55 29.24 -19.49
N LEU A 174 31.93 28.14 -19.93
CA LEU A 174 31.12 27.30 -19.04
C LEU A 174 31.97 26.67 -17.93
N GLY A 175 33.21 26.27 -18.22
CA GLY A 175 34.16 25.81 -17.21
C GLY A 175 34.48 26.90 -16.17
N GLU A 176 34.74 28.13 -16.59
CA GLU A 176 34.95 29.27 -15.69
C GLU A 176 33.73 29.55 -14.80
N LEU A 177 32.51 29.43 -15.36
CA LEU A 177 31.27 29.58 -14.58
C LEU A 177 31.12 28.48 -13.53
N GLY A 178 31.51 27.24 -13.85
CA GLY A 178 31.48 26.11 -12.91
C GLY A 178 32.42 26.24 -11.72
N GLU A 179 33.44 27.10 -11.83
CA GLU A 179 34.37 27.43 -10.73
C GLU A 179 34.00 28.73 -10.01
N ASN A 180 33.04 29.49 -10.55
CA ASN A 180 32.67 30.80 -10.01
C ASN A 180 31.65 30.66 -8.86
N PRO A 181 31.97 31.12 -7.63
CA PRO A 181 31.10 30.94 -6.47
C PRO A 181 29.76 31.69 -6.57
N TYR A 182 29.66 32.76 -7.37
CA TYR A 182 28.40 33.46 -7.61
C TYR A 182 27.45 32.59 -8.45
N PHE A 183 27.97 31.96 -9.51
CA PHE A 183 27.19 31.06 -10.34
C PHE A 183 26.79 29.80 -9.56
N CYS A 184 27.74 29.10 -8.93
CA CYS A 184 27.48 27.82 -8.27
C CYS A 184 26.46 27.92 -7.12
N ARG A 185 26.35 29.07 -6.44
CA ARG A 185 25.38 29.27 -5.36
C ARG A 185 23.96 29.55 -5.84
N HIS A 186 23.81 30.20 -7.00
CA HIS A 186 22.52 30.74 -7.43
C HIS A 186 21.95 30.05 -8.68
N ALA A 187 22.76 29.39 -9.50
CA ALA A 187 22.29 28.58 -10.61
C ALA A 187 21.66 27.29 -10.09
N LEU A 188 20.32 27.20 -10.11
CA LEU A 188 19.58 26.06 -9.56
C LEU A 188 18.75 25.29 -10.59
N GLY A 189 18.65 25.77 -11.85
CA GLY A 189 18.00 24.99 -12.89
C GLY A 189 18.46 25.28 -14.31
N PHE A 190 18.40 24.25 -15.15
CA PHE A 190 18.46 24.33 -16.61
C PHE A 190 17.14 23.86 -17.21
N GLN A 191 16.54 24.71 -18.03
CA GLN A 191 15.25 24.43 -18.65
C GLN A 191 15.41 23.81 -20.03
N LYS A 192 14.49 22.91 -20.37
CA LYS A 192 14.35 22.30 -21.70
C LYS A 192 15.61 21.57 -22.19
N VAL A 193 16.35 20.86 -21.31
CA VAL A 193 17.45 19.99 -21.71
C VAL A 193 16.92 18.80 -22.53
N ARG A 194 17.43 18.59 -23.74
CA ARG A 194 16.96 17.56 -24.69
C ARG A 194 18.07 16.64 -25.16
N SER A 195 19.26 17.18 -25.42
CA SER A 195 20.34 16.46 -26.10
C SER A 195 21.25 15.76 -25.11
N HIS A 196 21.45 14.45 -25.29
CA HIS A 196 22.37 13.66 -24.46
C HIS A 196 23.82 14.18 -24.55
N ASP A 197 24.31 14.44 -25.76
CA ASP A 197 25.72 14.83 -25.96
C ASP A 197 26.01 16.23 -25.42
N ARG A 198 25.08 17.17 -25.60
CA ARG A 198 25.22 18.53 -25.03
C ARG A 198 25.16 18.48 -23.50
N ARG A 199 24.25 17.69 -22.93
CA ARG A 199 24.21 17.43 -21.48
C ARG A 199 25.55 16.90 -20.98
N ALA A 200 26.11 15.86 -21.60
CA ALA A 200 27.36 15.26 -21.16
C ALA A 200 28.53 16.28 -21.20
N LYS A 201 28.60 17.13 -22.24
CA LYS A 201 29.58 18.23 -22.32
C LYS A 201 29.39 19.24 -21.20
N ALA A 202 28.16 19.72 -20.99
CA ALA A 202 27.85 20.69 -19.94
C ALA A 202 28.12 20.14 -18.54
N GLN A 203 27.81 18.88 -18.28
CA GLN A 203 28.15 18.19 -17.02
C GLN A 203 29.66 18.11 -16.82
N ASN A 204 30.44 17.84 -17.87
CA ASN A 204 31.90 17.80 -17.78
C ASN A 204 32.51 19.18 -17.49
N TRP A 205 31.95 20.26 -18.07
CA TRP A 205 32.44 21.61 -17.84
C TRP A 205 32.05 22.16 -16.46
N LEU A 206 30.79 21.96 -16.04
CA LEU A 206 30.26 22.50 -14.78
C LEU A 206 30.52 21.61 -13.56
N LYS A 207 30.78 20.31 -13.76
CA LYS A 207 31.02 19.33 -12.69
C LYS A 207 29.93 19.39 -11.61
N GLU A 208 30.30 19.57 -10.34
CA GLU A 208 29.39 19.68 -9.20
C GLU A 208 28.47 20.91 -9.25
N ALA A 209 28.79 21.92 -10.08
CA ALA A 209 27.96 23.10 -10.27
C ALA A 209 26.83 22.89 -11.29
N TYR A 210 26.70 21.69 -11.88
CA TYR A 210 25.62 21.39 -12.80
C TYR A 210 24.28 21.33 -12.04
N PRO A 211 23.32 22.22 -12.34
CA PRO A 211 22.06 22.33 -11.60
C PRO A 211 21.00 21.32 -12.04
N ALA A 212 19.81 21.44 -11.43
CA ALA A 212 18.66 20.61 -11.73
C ALA A 212 18.15 20.78 -13.18
N GLU A 213 17.62 19.71 -13.79
CA GLU A 213 16.99 19.79 -15.12
C GLU A 213 15.47 19.96 -15.00
N VAL A 214 14.97 21.17 -15.24
CA VAL A 214 13.56 21.54 -15.05
C VAL A 214 12.84 21.76 -16.37
N GLU A 215 11.51 21.89 -16.29
CA GLU A 215 10.64 22.16 -17.43
C GLU A 215 9.80 23.42 -17.18
N GLY A 216 9.37 24.05 -18.27
CA GLY A 216 8.41 25.14 -18.23
C GLY A 216 7.77 25.36 -19.60
N SER A 217 6.52 25.81 -19.61
CA SER A 217 5.70 25.84 -20.84
C SER A 217 5.99 27.03 -21.74
N ASP A 218 6.44 28.16 -21.20
CA ASP A 218 6.74 29.39 -21.96
C ASP A 218 5.55 29.76 -22.88
N PRO A 219 4.36 29.98 -22.28
CA PRO A 219 3.11 30.09 -23.02
C PRO A 219 2.90 31.50 -23.60
N LYS A 220 2.33 31.60 -24.81
CA LYS A 220 1.95 32.88 -25.42
C LYS A 220 0.47 33.24 -25.26
N ASN A 221 -0.31 32.36 -24.62
CA ASN A 221 -1.73 32.54 -24.28
C ASN A 221 -2.12 31.57 -23.14
N ILE A 222 -3.33 31.71 -22.61
CA ILE A 222 -3.80 30.87 -21.48
C ILE A 222 -3.92 29.40 -21.89
N GLU A 223 -4.29 29.11 -23.14
CA GLU A 223 -4.50 27.74 -23.63
C GLU A 223 -3.20 26.94 -23.74
N GLU A 224 -2.06 27.62 -23.83
CA GLU A 224 -0.72 27.02 -23.88
C GLU A 224 -0.12 26.71 -22.52
N ILE A 225 -0.74 27.15 -21.42
CA ILE A 225 -0.25 26.91 -20.05
C ILE A 225 -0.10 25.40 -19.81
N GLY A 226 1.12 25.01 -19.41
CA GLY A 226 1.44 23.61 -19.15
C GLY A 226 1.63 22.74 -20.40
N ARG A 227 1.77 23.33 -21.59
CA ARG A 227 2.17 22.59 -22.80
C ARG A 227 3.63 22.12 -22.70
N GLY A 228 3.93 20.97 -23.32
CA GLY A 228 5.28 20.44 -23.40
C GLY A 228 5.58 19.35 -22.37
N LYS A 229 6.87 19.13 -22.10
CA LYS A 229 7.31 18.18 -21.06
C LYS A 229 7.00 18.74 -19.68
N VAL A 230 6.89 17.85 -18.71
CA VAL A 230 6.53 18.20 -17.33
C VAL A 230 7.63 17.80 -16.38
N CYS A 231 7.66 18.44 -15.22
CA CYS A 231 8.49 18.04 -14.11
C CYS A 231 7.69 18.12 -12.80
N TYR A 232 8.13 17.36 -11.81
CA TYR A 232 7.51 17.26 -10.50
C TYR A 232 8.54 17.56 -9.43
N LEU A 233 8.19 18.44 -8.50
CA LEU A 233 8.97 18.72 -7.31
C LEU A 233 8.33 18.12 -6.07
N LYS A 234 9.17 17.60 -5.19
CA LYS A 234 8.74 17.10 -3.89
C LYS A 234 8.91 18.15 -2.80
N LEU A 235 7.79 18.76 -2.39
CA LEU A 235 7.77 19.82 -1.38
C LEU A 235 7.05 19.38 -0.11
N SER A 236 7.41 19.98 1.02
CA SER A 236 6.70 19.85 2.30
C SER A 236 5.91 21.10 2.69
N ALA A 237 6.07 22.19 1.94
CA ALA A 237 5.37 23.45 2.14
C ALA A 237 5.33 24.23 0.82
N PHE A 238 4.35 25.13 0.68
CA PHE A 238 4.29 26.09 -0.42
C PHE A 238 5.05 27.35 -0.07
N SER A 239 6.36 27.36 -0.31
CA SER A 239 7.22 28.54 -0.10
C SER A 239 8.39 28.56 -1.09
N PHE A 240 8.94 29.75 -1.32
CA PHE A 240 10.18 29.93 -2.09
C PHE A 240 11.31 29.02 -1.57
N ALA A 241 11.55 29.01 -0.25
CA ALA A 241 12.61 28.21 0.37
C ALA A 241 12.43 26.70 0.13
N ALA A 242 11.20 26.19 0.12
CA ALA A 242 10.93 24.78 -0.17
C ALA A 242 11.28 24.41 -1.61
N VAL A 243 10.95 25.28 -2.58
CA VAL A 243 11.31 25.10 -4.00
C VAL A 243 12.83 25.15 -4.18
N LYS A 244 13.47 26.16 -3.61
CA LYS A 244 14.94 26.32 -3.64
C LYS A 244 15.65 25.09 -3.09
N PHE A 245 15.20 24.58 -1.94
CA PHE A 245 15.73 23.37 -1.34
C PHE A 245 15.52 22.12 -2.22
N ALA A 246 14.35 22.01 -2.85
CA ALA A 246 14.07 20.88 -3.75
C ALA A 246 14.92 20.91 -5.04
N LEU A 247 15.27 22.09 -5.55
CA LEU A 247 16.19 22.23 -6.67
C LEU A 247 17.64 21.95 -6.28
N ALA A 248 18.06 22.32 -5.07
CA ALA A 248 19.39 21.98 -4.55
C ALA A 248 19.57 20.46 -4.36
N ASP A 249 18.55 19.77 -3.84
CA ASP A 249 18.52 18.30 -3.69
C ASP A 249 17.73 17.63 -4.84
N HIS A 250 17.99 18.06 -6.08
CA HIS A 250 17.22 17.62 -7.24
C HIS A 250 17.32 16.11 -7.49
N ALA A 251 18.40 15.45 -7.06
CA ALA A 251 18.56 14.00 -7.19
C ALA A 251 17.43 13.20 -6.50
N HIS A 252 16.87 13.71 -5.40
CA HIS A 252 15.83 13.04 -4.62
C HIS A 252 14.47 13.73 -4.68
N ARG A 253 14.42 14.98 -5.16
CA ARG A 253 13.23 15.84 -5.08
C ARG A 253 12.71 16.34 -6.42
N LEU A 254 13.38 16.02 -7.53
CA LEU A 254 12.92 16.35 -8.87
C LEU A 254 12.71 15.07 -9.69
N ALA A 255 11.58 14.99 -10.37
CA ALA A 255 11.25 13.86 -11.23
C ALA A 255 10.59 14.33 -12.53
N LYS A 256 10.85 13.62 -13.63
CA LYS A 256 10.21 13.90 -14.94
C LYS A 256 8.76 13.38 -15.01
N GLU A 257 8.46 12.38 -14.20
CA GLU A 257 7.13 11.80 -14.04
C GLU A 257 6.79 11.69 -12.56
N LYS A 258 5.51 11.74 -12.22
CA LYS A 258 5.06 11.59 -10.84
C LYS A 258 5.44 10.20 -10.33
N PRO A 259 6.30 10.06 -9.30
CA PRO A 259 6.68 8.76 -8.80
C PRO A 259 5.47 7.98 -8.27
N LYS A 260 5.42 6.68 -8.58
CA LYS A 260 4.39 5.77 -8.08
C LYS A 260 4.96 4.90 -6.97
N TYR A 261 4.24 4.79 -5.87
CA TYR A 261 4.59 3.88 -4.78
C TYR A 261 4.20 2.45 -5.17
N LYS A 262 5.17 1.54 -5.15
CA LYS A 262 4.99 0.12 -5.53
C LYS A 262 4.75 -0.81 -4.32
N HIS A 263 4.80 -0.26 -3.11
CA HIS A 263 4.55 -1.00 -1.88
C HIS A 263 3.23 -0.55 -1.26
N SER A 264 2.65 -1.39 -0.41
CA SER A 264 1.51 -1.00 0.42
C SER A 264 1.93 -0.02 1.51
N TYR A 265 1.03 0.85 1.95
CA TYR A 265 1.29 1.80 3.02
C TYR A 265 0.03 2.19 3.79
N ILE A 266 0.22 2.71 4.99
CA ILE A 266 -0.84 3.26 5.83
C ILE A 266 -0.98 4.73 5.47
N LYS A 267 -2.20 5.18 5.18
CA LYS A 267 -2.50 6.59 4.87
C LYS A 267 -2.84 7.37 6.15
N SER A 268 -3.61 6.77 7.05
CA SER A 268 -3.95 7.38 8.32
C SER A 268 -4.46 6.37 9.35
N ILE A 269 -4.41 6.78 10.61
CA ILE A 269 -5.08 6.14 11.74
C ILE A 269 -5.97 7.16 12.46
N SER A 270 -7.23 6.81 12.68
CA SER A 270 -8.23 7.63 13.36
C SER A 270 -8.76 6.90 14.58
N PHE A 271 -9.00 7.65 15.66
CA PHE A 271 -9.43 7.11 16.95
C PHE A 271 -10.82 7.64 17.32
N GLU A 272 -11.75 6.75 17.60
CA GLU A 272 -13.11 7.02 18.05
C GLU A 272 -13.28 6.42 19.46
N GLY A 273 -13.21 7.25 20.49
CA GLY A 273 -13.16 6.78 21.89
C GLY A 273 -11.75 6.53 22.41
N GLY A 274 -11.63 6.26 23.72
CA GLY A 274 -10.34 6.10 24.39
C GLY A 274 -9.56 7.40 24.58
N LEU A 275 -8.25 7.27 24.83
CA LEU A 275 -7.37 8.39 25.18
C LEU A 275 -7.12 9.36 24.02
N LEU A 276 -7.12 8.84 22.78
CA LEU A 276 -6.83 9.61 21.57
C LEU A 276 -8.10 9.98 20.78
N SER A 277 -9.28 9.88 21.40
CA SER A 277 -10.57 10.12 20.75
C SER A 277 -10.61 11.44 19.95
N GLY A 278 -11.11 11.37 18.72
CA GLY A 278 -11.23 12.50 17.80
C GLY A 278 -9.92 12.90 17.11
N LYS A 279 -8.80 12.23 17.40
CA LYS A 279 -7.53 12.47 16.70
C LYS A 279 -7.42 11.58 15.46
N THR A 280 -6.82 12.16 14.42
CA THR A 280 -6.38 11.43 13.23
C THR A 280 -4.93 11.77 12.97
N ILE A 281 -4.10 10.73 12.78
CA ILE A 281 -2.70 10.86 12.42
C ILE A 281 -2.58 10.41 10.96
N TYR A 282 -2.00 11.26 10.14
CA TYR A 282 -1.74 10.99 8.72
C TYR A 282 -0.29 10.57 8.55
N PHE A 283 -0.07 9.56 7.71
CA PHE A 283 1.26 9.01 7.45
C PHE A 283 1.66 9.26 6.01
N SER A 284 2.94 9.57 5.81
CA SER A 284 3.55 9.57 4.49
C SER A 284 3.57 8.13 3.93
N PRO A 285 3.41 7.94 2.61
CA PRO A 285 3.74 6.67 1.96
C PRO A 285 5.24 6.33 2.06
N GLU A 286 6.08 7.20 2.61
CA GLU A 286 7.52 6.97 2.75
C GLU A 286 7.91 6.77 4.23
N LEU A 287 8.98 7.42 4.68
CA LEU A 287 9.44 7.33 6.06
C LEU A 287 8.54 8.18 6.98
N ASN A 288 8.11 7.57 8.09
CA ASN A 288 7.39 8.23 9.16
C ASN A 288 8.19 8.11 10.46
N THR A 289 8.39 9.22 11.16
CA THR A 289 9.12 9.26 12.43
C THR A 289 8.29 9.94 13.50
N LEU A 290 7.94 9.24 14.57
CA LEU A 290 7.25 9.81 15.72
C LEU A 290 8.28 10.26 16.76
N ILE A 291 8.42 11.57 16.98
CA ILE A 291 9.40 12.18 17.89
C ILE A 291 8.68 12.86 19.06
N GLY A 292 9.21 12.73 20.27
CA GLY A 292 8.67 13.41 21.46
C GLY A 292 9.29 12.92 22.76
N ILE A 293 8.96 13.57 23.88
CA ILE A 293 9.44 13.19 25.22
C ILE A 293 8.90 11.83 25.69
N ARG A 294 9.47 11.26 26.76
CA ARG A 294 8.93 10.03 27.37
C ARG A 294 7.48 10.25 27.81
N GLY A 295 6.62 9.26 27.57
CA GLY A 295 5.19 9.35 27.90
C GLY A 295 4.33 10.06 26.84
N SER A 296 4.91 10.58 25.75
CA SER A 296 4.16 11.28 24.69
C SER A 296 3.29 10.39 23.77
N GLY A 297 3.10 9.11 24.10
CA GLY A 297 2.23 8.19 23.34
C GLY A 297 2.83 7.58 22.06
N LYS A 298 4.14 7.71 21.78
CA LYS A 298 4.78 7.12 20.58
C LYS A 298 4.60 5.59 20.50
N SER A 299 5.04 4.88 21.54
CA SER A 299 4.90 3.42 21.62
C SER A 299 3.44 2.98 21.64
N SER A 300 2.56 3.80 22.24
CA SER A 300 1.12 3.58 22.26
C SER A 300 0.51 3.54 20.87
N ILE A 301 0.85 4.50 20.01
CA ILE A 301 0.38 4.52 18.60
C ILE A 301 0.89 3.27 17.86
N LEU A 302 2.16 2.91 18.06
CA LEU A 302 2.77 1.75 17.40
C LEU A 302 2.11 0.43 17.82
N GLU A 303 1.80 0.25 19.11
CA GLU A 303 1.11 -0.95 19.62
C GLU A 303 -0.36 -1.01 19.16
N VAL A 304 -1.05 0.12 19.05
CA VAL A 304 -2.40 0.15 18.48
C VAL A 304 -2.35 -0.24 17.00
N LEU A 305 -1.41 0.30 16.21
CA LEU A 305 -1.23 -0.10 14.81
C LEU A 305 -1.03 -1.61 14.70
N ARG A 306 -0.14 -2.19 15.51
CA ARG A 306 0.09 -3.64 15.56
C ARG A 306 -1.21 -4.41 15.82
N LYS A 307 -1.97 -4.01 16.84
CA LYS A 307 -3.22 -4.68 17.25
C LYS A 307 -4.29 -4.58 16.15
N VAL A 308 -4.44 -3.44 15.48
CA VAL A 308 -5.42 -3.23 14.41
C VAL A 308 -5.03 -3.99 13.14
N LEU A 309 -3.74 -4.13 12.86
CA LEU A 309 -3.24 -4.90 11.71
C LEU A 309 -3.20 -6.42 11.97
N ASP A 310 -3.72 -6.87 13.12
CA ASP A 310 -3.70 -8.25 13.60
C ASP A 310 -2.29 -8.88 13.64
N ILE A 311 -1.24 -8.05 13.79
CA ILE A 311 0.14 -8.54 13.80
C ILE A 311 0.41 -9.23 15.16
N PRO A 312 0.73 -10.53 15.16
CA PRO A 312 0.96 -11.28 16.39
C PRO A 312 2.26 -10.82 17.07
N LEU A 313 2.30 -10.93 18.40
CA LEU A 313 3.56 -10.82 19.14
C LEU A 313 4.39 -12.08 18.88
N GLY A 314 5.70 -11.91 18.65
CA GLY A 314 6.60 -13.06 18.53
C GLY A 314 6.68 -13.85 19.83
N GLU A 315 7.00 -15.14 19.75
CA GLU A 315 7.08 -16.06 20.90
C GLU A 315 8.06 -15.57 22.00
N LYS A 316 9.04 -14.75 21.63
CA LYS A 316 10.04 -14.13 22.53
C LYS A 316 9.93 -12.62 22.64
N ALA A 317 8.78 -12.05 22.27
CA ALA A 317 8.55 -10.61 22.43
C ALA A 317 8.67 -10.26 23.91
N SER A 318 9.54 -9.31 24.26
CA SER A 318 9.63 -8.82 25.64
C SER A 318 8.36 -8.08 26.03
N ASP A 319 8.01 -8.17 27.31
CA ASP A 319 6.96 -7.36 27.94
C ASP A 319 5.58 -7.50 27.24
N GLN A 320 5.15 -8.73 26.88
CA GLN A 320 3.87 -8.97 26.18
C GLN A 320 2.67 -8.36 26.90
N GLU A 321 2.57 -8.57 28.22
CA GLU A 321 1.49 -8.01 29.04
C GLU A 321 1.45 -6.48 28.96
N TYR A 322 2.62 -5.82 29.02
CA TYR A 322 2.70 -4.37 28.85
C TYR A 322 2.21 -3.92 27.47
N LYS A 323 2.62 -4.60 26.40
CA LYS A 323 2.22 -4.26 25.02
C LYS A 323 0.72 -4.42 24.80
N GLU A 324 0.12 -5.47 25.36
CA GLU A 324 -1.33 -5.71 25.27
C GLU A 324 -2.13 -4.71 26.11
N ASN A 325 -1.71 -4.47 27.35
CA ASN A 325 -2.34 -3.50 28.23
C ASN A 325 -2.25 -2.09 27.66
N LEU A 326 -1.13 -1.71 27.02
CA LEU A 326 -0.97 -0.39 26.42
C LEU A 326 -1.99 -0.14 25.32
N ALA A 327 -2.18 -1.09 24.40
CA ALA A 327 -3.16 -0.96 23.33
C ALA A 327 -4.60 -0.88 23.89
N HIS A 328 -4.93 -1.71 24.89
CA HIS A 328 -6.23 -1.67 25.55
C HIS A 328 -6.48 -0.35 26.28
N CYS A 329 -5.52 0.18 27.03
CA CYS A 329 -5.63 1.47 27.71
C CYS A 329 -5.84 2.64 26.74
N VAL A 330 -5.20 2.60 25.57
CA VAL A 330 -5.31 3.68 24.57
C VAL A 330 -6.67 3.66 23.88
N MET A 331 -7.15 2.48 23.49
CA MET A 331 -8.48 2.32 22.88
C MET A 331 -9.62 2.53 23.89
N GLY A 332 -9.42 2.16 25.16
CA GLY A 332 -10.45 2.19 26.18
C GLY A 332 -11.58 1.18 25.94
N SER A 333 -12.58 1.19 26.82
CA SER A 333 -13.77 0.34 26.70
C SER A 333 -14.65 0.81 25.53
N GLY A 334 -14.84 -0.05 24.54
CA GLY A 334 -15.68 0.25 23.36
C GLY A 334 -15.06 1.22 22.35
N GLY A 335 -13.79 1.61 22.50
CA GLY A 335 -13.13 2.47 21.51
C GLY A 335 -12.93 1.76 20.17
N LYS A 336 -13.06 2.52 19.10
CA LYS A 336 -12.90 2.10 17.72
C LYS A 336 -11.70 2.80 17.09
N VAL A 337 -10.90 2.04 16.37
CA VAL A 337 -9.78 2.56 15.59
C VAL A 337 -10.01 2.23 14.12
N VAL A 338 -9.79 3.22 13.27
CA VAL A 338 -9.96 3.13 11.83
C VAL A 338 -8.63 3.42 11.16
N ILE A 339 -8.13 2.46 10.39
CA ILE A 339 -6.94 2.62 9.56
C ILE A 339 -7.36 2.72 8.09
N GLN A 340 -6.90 3.76 7.41
CA GLN A 340 -6.95 3.85 5.96
C GLN A 340 -5.62 3.36 5.41
N ALA A 341 -5.64 2.34 4.56
CA ALA A 341 -4.45 1.74 3.97
C ALA A 341 -4.59 1.62 2.44
N VAL A 342 -3.46 1.57 1.75
CA VAL A 342 -3.40 1.39 0.30
C VAL A 342 -2.52 0.18 0.01
N ASN A 343 -3.01 -0.76 -0.81
CA ASN A 343 -2.23 -1.94 -1.20
C ASN A 343 -1.19 -1.60 -2.27
N HIS A 344 -0.34 -2.56 -2.64
CA HIS A 344 0.69 -2.36 -3.68
C HIS A 344 0.13 -2.16 -5.10
N TYR A 345 -1.16 -2.44 -5.32
CA TYR A 345 -1.87 -2.14 -6.57
C TYR A 345 -2.51 -0.73 -6.58
N GLY A 346 -2.46 0.00 -5.46
CA GLY A 346 -3.05 1.34 -5.33
C GLY A 346 -4.52 1.37 -4.90
N GLN A 347 -5.12 0.23 -4.55
CA GLN A 347 -6.48 0.15 -4.03
C GLN A 347 -6.53 0.56 -2.55
N ALA A 348 -7.50 1.40 -2.21
CA ALA A 348 -7.73 1.85 -0.84
C ALA A 348 -8.59 0.85 -0.07
N TYR A 349 -8.24 0.64 1.20
CA TYR A 349 -8.96 -0.21 2.15
C TYR A 349 -9.12 0.53 3.47
N GLU A 350 -10.22 0.23 4.14
CA GLU A 350 -10.47 0.68 5.49
C GLU A 350 -10.49 -0.50 6.45
N ILE A 351 -9.65 -0.46 7.48
CA ILE A 351 -9.58 -1.49 8.53
C ILE A 351 -10.18 -0.89 9.80
N ARG A 352 -11.29 -1.46 10.28
CA ARG A 352 -11.95 -1.04 11.51
C ARG A 352 -11.72 -2.07 12.60
N ARG A 353 -11.33 -1.63 13.80
CA ARG A 353 -11.27 -2.49 14.98
C ARG A 353 -11.95 -1.83 16.16
N ILE A 354 -12.83 -2.57 16.83
CA ILE A 354 -13.42 -2.20 18.12
C ILE A 354 -12.64 -2.93 19.22
N SER A 355 -12.44 -2.26 20.36
CA SER A 355 -11.77 -2.86 21.52
C SER A 355 -12.45 -4.17 21.93
N GLY A 356 -11.69 -5.27 21.95
CA GLY A 356 -12.18 -6.63 22.23
C GLY A 356 -12.64 -7.43 21.01
N GLU A 357 -12.84 -6.81 19.84
CA GLU A 357 -13.20 -7.49 18.60
C GLU A 357 -11.99 -7.74 17.68
N PHE A 358 -12.17 -8.59 16.66
CA PHE A 358 -11.25 -8.73 15.54
C PHE A 358 -11.37 -7.57 14.54
N SER A 359 -10.30 -7.31 13.79
CA SER A 359 -10.31 -6.27 12.77
C SER A 359 -11.16 -6.70 11.56
N LYS A 360 -11.92 -5.76 11.01
CA LYS A 360 -12.81 -5.93 9.86
C LYS A 360 -12.34 -5.03 8.71
N VAL A 361 -12.29 -5.56 7.49
CA VAL A 361 -11.83 -4.85 6.29
C VAL A 361 -13.01 -4.39 5.44
N TYR A 362 -12.95 -3.16 4.94
CA TYR A 362 -13.97 -2.53 4.11
C TYR A 362 -13.34 -1.96 2.84
N ILE A 363 -14.09 -2.00 1.75
CA ILE A 363 -13.80 -1.31 0.48
C ILE A 363 -15.06 -0.54 0.12
N ASP A 364 -14.94 0.77 -0.09
CA ASP A 364 -16.08 1.66 -0.39
C ASP A 364 -17.25 1.47 0.60
N ASP A 365 -16.93 1.43 1.91
CA ASP A 365 -17.86 1.17 3.02
C ASP A 365 -18.55 -0.22 3.03
N VAL A 366 -18.21 -1.11 2.11
CA VAL A 366 -18.73 -2.49 2.07
C VAL A 366 -17.77 -3.43 2.78
N LEU A 367 -18.28 -4.17 3.78
CA LEU A 367 -17.51 -5.19 4.50
C LEU A 367 -17.04 -6.29 3.54
N GLN A 368 -15.76 -6.65 3.62
CA GLN A 368 -15.13 -7.70 2.83
C GLN A 368 -14.69 -8.86 3.75
N PRO A 369 -15.55 -9.86 3.99
CA PRO A 369 -15.21 -11.00 4.83
C PRO A 369 -14.07 -11.82 4.24
N GLY A 370 -13.10 -12.23 5.07
CA GLY A 370 -12.01 -13.13 4.68
C GLY A 370 -10.83 -12.47 3.97
N VAL A 371 -10.85 -11.15 3.74
CA VAL A 371 -9.67 -10.43 3.21
C VAL A 371 -8.58 -10.37 4.27
N SER A 372 -7.40 -10.91 3.94
CA SER A 372 -6.24 -10.91 4.84
C SER A 372 -5.59 -9.52 4.89
N ILE A 373 -5.51 -8.93 6.09
CA ILE A 373 -4.88 -7.62 6.30
C ILE A 373 -3.38 -7.65 5.97
N GLN A 374 -2.68 -8.73 6.34
CA GLN A 374 -1.22 -8.84 6.25
C GLN A 374 -0.71 -9.39 4.91
N GLU A 375 -1.60 -9.87 4.05
CA GLU A 375 -1.23 -10.39 2.73
C GLU A 375 -1.81 -9.54 1.60
N THR A 376 -3.07 -9.10 1.75
CA THR A 376 -3.81 -8.38 0.69
C THR A 376 -3.76 -6.86 0.86
N VAL A 377 -3.94 -6.35 2.09
CA VAL A 377 -4.04 -4.90 2.34
C VAL A 377 -2.66 -4.27 2.54
N LEU A 378 -1.94 -4.71 3.57
CA LEU A 378 -0.54 -4.38 3.80
C LEU A 378 0.25 -5.64 3.52
N HIS A 379 1.06 -5.63 2.46
CA HIS A 379 1.81 -6.80 2.05
C HIS A 379 2.98 -7.04 3.00
N HIS A 380 2.80 -7.98 3.93
CA HIS A 380 3.79 -8.50 4.88
C HIS A 380 4.42 -7.43 5.78
N PRO A 381 3.62 -6.73 6.62
CA PRO A 381 4.16 -5.75 7.54
C PRO A 381 5.03 -6.43 8.59
N ILE A 382 6.22 -5.89 8.81
CA ILE A 382 7.14 -6.36 9.85
C ILE A 382 7.05 -5.42 11.05
N TYR A 383 6.93 -6.00 12.24
CA TYR A 383 6.79 -5.27 13.49
C TYR A 383 7.96 -5.52 14.44
N PHE A 384 8.50 -4.43 15.00
CA PHE A 384 9.46 -4.45 16.10
C PHE A 384 9.03 -3.47 17.17
N GLY A 385 8.71 -3.98 18.36
CA GLY A 385 8.34 -3.18 19.51
C GLY A 385 9.54 -2.78 20.37
N GLN A 386 9.26 -2.13 21.49
CA GLN A 386 10.30 -1.68 22.41
C GLN A 386 11.11 -2.87 22.96
N LYS A 387 12.44 -2.74 22.92
CA LYS A 387 13.46 -3.77 23.28
C LYS A 387 13.51 -5.00 22.36
N ASP A 388 12.62 -5.11 21.37
CA ASP A 388 12.59 -6.31 20.52
C ASP A 388 13.87 -6.45 19.66
N LEU A 389 14.55 -5.37 19.29
CA LEU A 389 15.80 -5.43 18.51
C LEU A 389 17.07 -5.58 19.36
N SER A 390 16.98 -5.37 20.68
CA SER A 390 18.13 -5.41 21.60
C SER A 390 18.24 -6.73 22.37
N ASN A 391 17.28 -7.64 22.21
CA ASN A 391 17.28 -8.91 22.93
C ASN A 391 18.28 -9.88 22.31
N THR A 392 19.38 -10.16 23.00
CA THR A 392 20.40 -11.16 22.62
C THR A 392 20.10 -12.57 23.16
N SER A 393 18.86 -12.85 23.55
CA SER A 393 18.46 -14.16 24.05
C SER A 393 18.59 -15.25 22.97
N ASP A 394 19.02 -16.45 23.35
CA ASP A 394 19.18 -17.59 22.45
C ASP A 394 17.95 -17.80 21.55
N GLY A 395 18.13 -17.87 20.23
CA GLY A 395 17.07 -18.03 19.24
C GLY A 395 16.37 -16.73 18.77
N PHE A 396 16.80 -15.56 19.23
CA PHE A 396 16.37 -14.26 18.68
C PHE A 396 16.70 -14.14 17.19
N GLU A 397 17.89 -14.56 16.78
CA GLU A 397 18.32 -14.55 15.36
C GLU A 397 17.39 -15.40 14.49
N LYS A 398 16.93 -16.55 14.99
CA LYS A 398 15.96 -17.41 14.28
C LYS A 398 14.59 -16.75 14.16
N ASP A 399 14.12 -16.07 15.21
CA ASP A 399 12.84 -15.33 15.17
C ASP A 399 12.92 -14.12 14.22
N LEU A 400 14.04 -13.39 14.23
CA LEU A 400 14.30 -12.28 13.32
C LEU A 400 14.37 -12.76 11.86
N VAL A 401 15.11 -13.84 11.60
CA VAL A 401 15.18 -14.49 10.28
C VAL A 401 13.80 -14.99 9.86
N ASN A 402 13.01 -15.59 10.75
CA ASN A 402 11.65 -16.01 10.42
C ASN A 402 10.71 -14.82 10.15
N LYS A 403 10.84 -13.70 10.87
CA LYS A 403 10.07 -12.48 10.59
C LYS A 403 10.44 -11.84 9.25
N LEU A 404 11.72 -11.89 8.86
CA LEU A 404 12.22 -11.31 7.61
C LEU A 404 12.08 -12.23 6.39
N LEU A 405 12.26 -13.54 6.58
CA LEU A 405 12.40 -14.54 5.52
C LEU A 405 11.46 -15.74 5.67
N GLY A 406 10.79 -15.90 6.82
CA GLY A 406 10.04 -17.11 7.16
C GLY A 406 9.03 -17.53 6.10
N GLN A 407 8.41 -16.57 5.42
CA GLN A 407 7.48 -16.87 4.33
C GLN A 407 8.13 -17.27 3.01
N LYS A 408 9.29 -16.68 2.64
CA LYS A 408 10.11 -17.18 1.52
C LYS A 408 10.62 -18.60 1.78
N LEU A 409 10.72 -18.97 3.05
CA LEU A 409 11.14 -20.29 3.51
C LEU A 409 9.97 -21.27 3.69
N ASN A 410 8.70 -20.86 3.54
CA ASN A 410 7.55 -21.75 3.77
C ASN A 410 7.54 -22.99 2.86
N ASP A 411 7.82 -22.80 1.56
CA ASP A 411 7.94 -23.92 0.62
C ASP A 411 9.12 -24.84 0.96
N ILE A 412 10.22 -24.26 1.44
CA ILE A 412 11.41 -25.00 1.88
C ILE A 412 11.09 -25.80 3.15
N HIS A 413 10.43 -25.19 4.14
CA HIS A 413 9.99 -25.85 5.37
C HIS A 413 8.95 -26.95 5.11
N ARG A 414 8.05 -26.77 4.12
CA ARG A 414 7.14 -27.84 3.67
C ARG A 414 7.93 -29.03 3.13
N ARG A 415 8.87 -28.81 2.21
CA ARG A 415 9.75 -29.85 1.65
C ARG A 415 10.57 -30.57 2.73
N ILE A 416 11.10 -29.83 3.71
CA ILE A 416 11.84 -30.40 4.84
C ILE A 416 10.95 -31.32 5.68
N ARG A 417 9.72 -30.88 6.00
CA ARG A 417 8.75 -31.71 6.76
C ARG A 417 8.37 -32.98 6.02
N GLU A 418 8.12 -32.89 4.71
CA GLU A 418 7.83 -34.05 3.85
C GLU A 418 9.00 -35.06 3.89
N GLN A 419 10.24 -34.60 3.79
CA GLN A 419 11.40 -35.50 3.86
C GLN A 419 11.62 -36.09 5.25
N LYS A 420 11.42 -35.30 6.31
CA LYS A 420 11.50 -35.79 7.69
C LYS A 420 10.49 -36.92 7.92
N SER A 421 9.27 -36.78 7.42
CA SER A 421 8.24 -37.84 7.50
C SER A 421 8.67 -39.11 6.78
N LYS A 422 9.29 -39.01 5.60
CA LYS A 422 9.82 -40.18 4.86
C LYS A 422 10.93 -40.89 5.63
N VAL A 423 11.83 -40.14 6.26
CA VAL A 423 12.92 -40.71 7.09
C VAL A 423 12.34 -41.44 8.30
N ILE A 424 11.39 -40.83 9.01
CA ILE A 424 10.72 -41.47 10.16
C ILE A 424 10.06 -42.79 9.73
N ALA A 425 9.30 -42.78 8.63
CA ALA A 425 8.65 -43.98 8.11
C ALA A 425 9.65 -45.07 7.70
N ALA A 426 10.81 -44.71 7.17
CA ALA A 426 11.87 -45.66 6.84
C ALA A 426 12.49 -46.30 8.09
N ILE A 427 12.74 -45.50 9.14
CA ILE A 427 13.25 -45.99 10.43
C ILE A 427 12.25 -46.93 11.09
N GLU A 428 10.96 -46.58 11.10
CA GLU A 428 9.90 -47.46 11.63
C GLU A 428 9.81 -48.79 10.88
N ARG A 429 10.01 -48.79 9.56
CA ARG A 429 10.07 -50.03 8.76
C ARG A 429 11.28 -50.88 9.13
N LEU A 430 12.45 -50.27 9.33
CA LEU A 430 13.66 -50.98 9.75
C LEU A 430 13.51 -51.57 11.15
N GLN A 431 12.88 -50.86 12.08
CA GLN A 431 12.58 -51.39 13.41
C GLN A 431 11.63 -52.60 13.35
N LYS A 432 10.60 -52.56 12.50
CA LYS A 432 9.71 -53.71 12.28
C LYS A 432 10.45 -54.92 11.70
N LEU A 433 11.41 -54.70 10.81
CA LEU A 433 12.25 -55.77 10.25
C LEU A 433 13.19 -56.40 11.29
N ASN A 434 13.57 -55.64 12.33
CA ASN A 434 14.43 -56.15 13.38
C ASN A 434 13.72 -57.20 14.28
N ASN A 435 12.39 -57.11 14.39
CA ASN A 435 11.57 -58.05 15.17
C ASN A 435 11.07 -59.26 14.35
N LEU A 436 11.36 -59.28 13.04
CA LEU A 436 10.92 -60.36 12.14
C LEU A 436 11.52 -61.73 12.48
N PRO A 437 12.80 -61.86 12.88
CA PRO A 437 13.40 -63.16 13.22
C PRO A 437 12.71 -63.83 14.40
N GLU A 438 12.42 -63.08 15.46
CA GLU A 438 11.71 -63.58 16.65
C GLU A 438 10.28 -64.04 16.31
N GLN A 439 9.56 -63.24 15.51
CA GLN A 439 8.21 -63.60 15.06
C GLN A 439 8.21 -64.85 14.17
N ILE A 440 9.20 -65.02 13.29
CA ILE A 440 9.35 -66.22 12.45
C ILE A 440 9.62 -67.46 13.31
N GLU A 441 10.44 -67.33 14.34
CA GLU A 441 10.78 -68.44 15.23
C GLU A 441 9.60 -68.86 16.12
N GLU A 442 8.82 -67.89 16.62
CA GLU A 442 7.59 -68.15 17.35
C GLU A 442 6.53 -68.83 16.46
N GLN A 443 6.32 -68.35 15.24
CA GLN A 443 5.40 -68.97 14.28
C GLN A 443 5.86 -70.37 13.87
N ARG A 444 7.17 -70.63 13.76
CA ARG A 444 7.70 -71.99 13.52
C ARG A 444 7.40 -72.94 14.67
N LYS A 445 7.54 -72.49 15.92
CA LYS A 445 7.17 -73.29 17.10
C LYS A 445 5.68 -73.61 17.12
N ILE A 446 4.83 -72.62 16.86
CA ILE A 446 3.37 -72.81 16.77
C ILE A 446 3.03 -73.82 15.68
N LYS A 447 3.66 -73.70 14.50
CA LYS A 447 3.46 -74.62 13.39
C LYS A 447 3.85 -76.05 13.77
N GLN A 448 5.02 -76.26 14.37
CA GLN A 448 5.46 -77.60 14.80
C GLN A 448 4.55 -78.21 15.86
N ASP A 449 4.12 -77.44 16.86
CA ASP A 449 3.16 -77.92 17.87
C ASP A 449 1.81 -78.28 17.23
N THR A 450 1.35 -77.47 16.28
CA THR A 450 0.08 -77.71 15.57
C THR A 450 0.16 -78.94 14.67
N GLU A 451 1.26 -79.15 13.94
CA GLU A 451 1.51 -80.34 13.12
C GLU A 451 1.58 -81.61 13.97
N HIS A 452 2.21 -81.52 15.16
CA HIS A 452 2.25 -82.63 16.11
C HIS A 452 0.86 -82.95 16.69
N ARG A 453 0.06 -81.94 17.02
CA ARG A 453 -1.33 -82.12 17.45
C ARG A 453 -2.20 -82.74 16.35
N LEU A 454 -2.01 -82.33 15.10
CA LEU A 454 -2.68 -82.92 13.94
C LEU A 454 -2.35 -84.42 13.77
N THR A 455 -1.09 -84.80 13.95
CA THR A 455 -0.69 -86.22 13.90
C THR A 455 -1.26 -87.03 15.07
N LEU A 456 -1.31 -86.45 16.27
CA LEU A 456 -2.01 -87.03 17.43
C LEU A 456 -3.51 -87.19 17.17
N TYR A 457 -4.18 -86.20 16.57
CA TYR A 457 -5.61 -86.29 16.26
C TYR A 457 -5.93 -87.38 15.22
N ALA A 458 -5.05 -87.60 14.25
CA ALA A 458 -5.17 -88.69 13.27
C ALA A 458 -4.95 -90.07 13.92
N GLN A 459 -3.98 -90.22 14.83
CA GLN A 459 -3.71 -91.50 15.52
C GLN A 459 -4.83 -91.93 16.49
N TYR A 460 -5.53 -90.99 17.12
CA TYR A 460 -6.60 -91.27 18.08
C TYR A 460 -8.02 -91.28 17.47
N GLY A 461 -8.16 -91.15 16.14
CA GLY A 461 -9.47 -91.20 15.46
C GLY A 461 -10.43 -90.07 15.86
N ILE A 462 -9.90 -88.92 16.30
CA ILE A 462 -10.69 -87.77 16.82
C ILE A 462 -11.34 -86.98 15.68
N GLU A 463 -10.95 -87.25 14.44
CA GLU A 463 -11.44 -86.63 13.21
C GLU A 463 -12.97 -86.71 13.07
N GLU A 464 -13.59 -87.87 13.34
CA GLU A 464 -15.06 -88.00 13.28
C GLU A 464 -15.79 -87.16 14.34
N LYS A 465 -15.21 -87.02 15.53
CA LYS A 465 -15.79 -86.20 16.61
C LYS A 465 -15.64 -84.72 16.32
N LEU A 466 -14.53 -84.30 15.69
CA LEU A 466 -14.31 -82.92 15.28
C LEU A 466 -15.23 -82.53 14.13
N GLN A 467 -15.42 -83.42 13.15
CA GLN A 467 -16.33 -83.20 12.02
C GLN A 467 -17.78 -83.06 12.49
N LYS A 468 -18.23 -83.90 13.43
CA LYS A 468 -19.55 -83.75 14.05
C LYS A 468 -19.70 -82.41 14.77
N ARG A 469 -18.68 -81.96 15.50
CA ARG A 469 -18.72 -80.66 16.19
C ARG A 469 -18.73 -79.48 15.22
N LEU A 470 -17.97 -79.55 14.13
CA LEU A 470 -17.99 -78.55 13.06
C LEU A 470 -19.35 -78.48 12.36
N ASN A 471 -20.00 -79.63 12.14
CA ASN A 471 -21.36 -79.69 11.60
C ASN A 471 -22.37 -79.08 12.59
N PHE A 472 -22.29 -79.39 13.88
CA PHE A 472 -23.15 -78.75 14.90
C PHE A 472 -22.93 -77.23 14.98
N ASP A 473 -21.70 -76.74 14.89
CA ASP A 473 -21.42 -75.30 14.86
C ASP A 473 -21.93 -74.63 13.57
N ALA A 474 -21.90 -75.35 12.44
CA ALA A 474 -22.48 -74.88 11.18
C ALA A 474 -24.02 -74.80 11.28
N ASP A 475 -24.66 -75.80 11.89
CA ASP A 475 -26.10 -75.82 12.14
C ASP A 475 -26.52 -74.70 13.09
N ILE A 476 -25.75 -74.43 14.16
CA ILE A 476 -25.99 -73.31 15.07
C ILE A 476 -25.88 -71.96 14.33
N ARG A 477 -24.87 -71.79 13.46
CA ARG A 477 -24.75 -70.57 12.65
C ARG A 477 -25.92 -70.40 11.69
N ALA A 478 -26.37 -71.48 11.05
CA ALA A 478 -27.52 -71.46 10.15
C ALA A 478 -28.83 -71.13 10.89
N LEU A 479 -29.04 -71.71 12.08
CA LEU A 479 -30.17 -71.41 12.95
C LEU A 479 -30.17 -69.96 13.41
N ASN A 480 -29.03 -69.43 13.88
CA ASN A 480 -28.93 -68.04 14.29
C ASN A 480 -29.22 -67.08 13.12
N HIS A 481 -28.72 -67.39 11.92
CA HIS A 481 -29.02 -66.59 10.72
C HIS A 481 -30.50 -66.66 10.33
N ALA A 482 -31.16 -67.81 10.50
CA ALA A 482 -32.60 -67.95 10.30
C ALA A 482 -33.40 -67.13 11.33
N THR A 483 -33.04 -67.20 12.61
CA THR A 483 -33.67 -66.41 13.68
C THR A 483 -33.57 -64.92 13.41
N MET A 484 -32.38 -64.45 13.02
CA MET A 484 -32.14 -63.03 12.72
C MET A 484 -33.01 -62.56 11.52
N ARG A 485 -33.19 -63.40 10.49
CA ARG A 485 -34.09 -63.10 9.37
C ARG A 485 -35.57 -63.08 9.77
N VAL A 486 -35.99 -63.96 10.68
CA VAL A 486 -37.36 -63.97 11.20
C VAL A 486 -37.61 -62.70 12.04
N GLU A 487 -36.64 -62.30 12.87
CA GLU A 487 -36.72 -61.06 13.64
C GLU A 487 -36.79 -59.83 12.72
N GLU A 488 -35.98 -59.77 11.67
CA GLU A 488 -36.01 -58.70 10.68
C GLU A 488 -37.35 -58.65 9.92
N PHE A 489 -37.91 -59.81 9.57
CA PHE A 489 -39.22 -59.91 8.93
C PHE A 489 -40.34 -59.41 9.86
N VAL A 490 -40.32 -59.78 11.14
CA VAL A 490 -41.27 -59.31 12.14
C VAL A 490 -41.16 -57.80 12.34
N LEU A 491 -39.94 -57.24 12.33
CA LEU A 491 -39.72 -55.80 12.45
C LEU A 491 -40.33 -55.05 11.26
N ARG A 492 -40.07 -55.50 10.03
CA ARG A 492 -40.65 -54.90 8.81
C ARG A 492 -42.17 -55.00 8.77
N MET A 493 -42.75 -56.11 9.23
CA MET A 493 -44.21 -56.26 9.35
C MET A 493 -44.81 -55.28 10.35
N LYS A 494 -44.13 -55.01 11.47
CA LYS A 494 -44.57 -53.99 12.45
C LYS A 494 -44.48 -52.57 11.87
N GLU A 495 -43.42 -52.26 11.12
CA GLU A 495 -43.29 -50.96 10.44
C GLU A 495 -44.36 -50.75 9.38
N VAL A 496 -44.68 -51.78 8.59
CA VAL A 496 -45.80 -51.75 7.63
C VAL A 496 -47.12 -51.53 8.37
N LEU A 497 -47.39 -52.28 9.44
CA LEU A 497 -48.61 -52.09 10.24
C LEU A 497 -48.71 -50.68 10.84
N ALA A 498 -47.61 -50.10 11.32
CA ALA A 498 -47.58 -48.75 11.86
C ALA A 498 -47.78 -47.67 10.79
N ASN A 499 -47.17 -47.84 9.62
CA ASN A 499 -47.26 -46.88 8.51
C ASN A 499 -48.65 -46.84 7.85
N TYR A 500 -49.41 -47.93 7.91
CA TYR A 500 -50.78 -48.01 7.38
C TYR A 500 -51.84 -48.04 8.49
N GLU A 501 -51.48 -47.79 9.76
CA GLU A 501 -52.44 -47.82 10.88
C GLU A 501 -53.50 -46.71 10.75
N ASP A 502 -53.09 -45.52 10.28
CA ASP A 502 -54.00 -44.40 10.03
C ASP A 502 -54.88 -44.64 8.79
N ASP A 503 -54.32 -45.17 7.70
CA ASP A 503 -55.09 -45.55 6.49
C ASP A 503 -56.10 -46.68 6.76
N LEU A 504 -55.79 -47.62 7.67
CA LEU A 504 -56.69 -48.69 8.08
C LEU A 504 -57.78 -48.21 9.05
N ARG A 505 -57.54 -47.15 9.82
CA ARG A 505 -58.57 -46.50 10.66
C ARG A 505 -59.60 -45.76 9.82
N ASP A 506 -59.19 -45.13 8.71
CA ASP A 506 -60.10 -44.44 7.78
C ASP A 506 -61.09 -45.37 7.05
N PHE A 507 -60.81 -46.67 6.97
CA PHE A 507 -61.75 -47.67 6.42
C PHE A 507 -62.79 -48.21 7.43
N SER A 508 -62.71 -47.83 8.71
CA SER A 508 -63.55 -48.39 9.77
C SER A 508 -65.01 -47.92 9.79
N ASP A 509 -65.38 -46.92 8.97
CA ASP A 509 -66.76 -46.40 8.84
C ASP A 509 -67.62 -47.13 7.80
N TYR A 510 -67.06 -48.06 7.02
CA TYR A 510 -67.84 -48.83 6.04
C TYR A 510 -68.46 -50.10 6.65
N THR A 511 -69.78 -50.07 6.83
CA THR A 511 -70.60 -51.09 7.54
C THR A 511 -70.54 -52.51 6.94
N LYS A 512 -69.95 -52.69 5.75
CA LYS A 512 -69.76 -54.00 5.10
C LYS A 512 -68.45 -54.73 5.49
N ILE A 513 -67.50 -54.06 6.15
CA ILE A 513 -66.21 -54.66 6.53
C ILE A 513 -66.32 -55.45 7.84
N LYS A 514 -67.22 -55.07 8.77
CA LYS A 514 -67.45 -55.81 10.04
C LYS A 514 -67.86 -57.28 9.83
N SER A 515 -68.62 -57.59 8.78
CA SER A 515 -68.98 -58.97 8.45
C SER A 515 -67.81 -59.77 7.89
N PHE A 516 -66.90 -59.13 7.15
CA PHE A 516 -65.74 -59.80 6.56
C PHE A 516 -64.66 -60.12 7.61
N ILE A 517 -64.41 -59.19 8.54
CA ILE A 517 -63.46 -59.40 9.65
C ILE A 517 -63.96 -60.50 10.59
N LYS A 518 -65.27 -60.56 10.87
CA LYS A 518 -65.86 -61.63 11.69
C LYS A 518 -65.73 -63.01 11.05
N PHE A 519 -65.83 -63.10 9.72
CA PHE A 519 -65.61 -64.33 8.96
C PHE A 519 -64.13 -64.77 8.94
N PHE A 520 -63.21 -63.81 8.86
CA PHE A 520 -61.78 -64.09 8.81
C PHE A 520 -61.21 -64.52 10.18
N CYS A 521 -61.66 -63.90 11.28
CA CYS A 521 -61.19 -64.25 12.63
C CYS A 521 -61.68 -65.64 13.10
N GLN A 522 -62.80 -66.15 12.59
CA GLN A 522 -63.30 -67.49 12.95
C GLN A 522 -62.53 -68.63 12.28
N ASN A 523 -61.88 -68.40 11.13
CA ASN A 523 -61.27 -69.48 10.33
C ASN A 523 -59.76 -69.72 10.58
N GLN A 524 -59.05 -68.84 11.28
CA GLN A 524 -57.58 -68.96 11.41
C GLN A 524 -57.03 -68.97 12.84
N ASN A 525 -57.85 -69.17 13.87
CA ASN A 525 -57.37 -69.34 15.25
C ASN A 525 -56.43 -68.20 15.73
N LEU A 526 -56.67 -66.98 15.27
CA LEU A 526 -55.87 -65.77 15.56
C LEU A 526 -56.28 -65.08 16.88
N GLN A 527 -56.71 -65.84 17.89
CA GLN A 527 -57.16 -65.28 19.17
C GLN A 527 -56.05 -64.62 20.02
N ASN A 528 -54.77 -64.78 19.66
CA ASN A 528 -53.65 -64.29 20.47
C ASN A 528 -53.10 -62.91 20.06
N PHE A 529 -53.64 -62.25 19.03
CA PHE A 529 -53.24 -60.89 18.68
C PHE A 529 -54.09 -59.85 19.41
N ARG A 530 -53.43 -59.07 20.29
CA ARG A 530 -54.04 -58.02 21.15
C ARG A 530 -54.84 -56.94 20.40
N ILE A 531 -54.67 -56.80 19.08
CA ILE A 531 -55.33 -55.79 18.25
C ILE A 531 -56.80 -56.14 17.96
N PHE A 532 -57.20 -57.42 18.08
CA PHE A 532 -58.57 -57.87 17.78
C PHE A 532 -59.47 -58.08 19.01
N ARG A 533 -59.05 -57.62 20.20
CA ARG A 533 -59.96 -57.55 21.36
C ARG A 533 -60.91 -56.36 21.18
N ILE A 534 -62.04 -56.61 20.53
CA ILE A 534 -63.20 -55.72 20.62
C ILE A 534 -63.69 -55.81 22.07
N LYS A 535 -63.60 -54.70 22.82
CA LYS A 535 -64.36 -54.54 24.07
C LYS A 535 -65.85 -54.48 23.70
N GLU A 536 -66.67 -55.30 24.34
CA GLU A 536 -68.12 -55.07 24.36
C GLU A 536 -68.45 -53.72 24.98
#